data_AF-A0A355GTU7-F1
#
_entry.id   AF-A0A355GTU7-F1
#
_cell.length_a   1.000
_cell.length_b   1.000
_cell.length_c   1.000
_cell.angle_alpha   90.00
_cell.angle_beta   90.00
_cell.angle_gamma   90.00
#
_symmetry.space_group_name_H-M   'P 1'
#
loop_
_entity.id
_entity.type
_entity.pdbx_description
1 polymer ?
#
loop_
_entity_poly.entity_id
_entity_poly.type
_entity_poly.pdbx_seq_one_letter_code
_entity_poly.pdbx_strand_id
1 'polypeptide(L)'
;MVVTVLPTGYASTIMLLVGMNANGSLTGIRVISQSETPQVGSKIAEPEFYGQEAFAGQAVSDDLEVTKDGGNVDAVNGATVSSRAVVRGINAAFELYRSTATGLDLTY
;
A
#
# COMPACT_ATOMS: atom_id res chain seq x y z
N MET A 1 12.82 4.25 -6.79
CA MET A 1 12.44 2.84 -6.97
C MET A 1 10.93 2.76 -7.09
N VAL A 2 10.41 1.95 -8.00
CA VAL A 2 8.97 1.67 -8.10
C VAL A 2 8.79 0.17 -8.00
N VAL A 3 7.91 -0.27 -7.12
CA VAL A 3 7.61 -1.69 -6.88
C VAL A 3 6.15 -1.94 -7.22
N THR A 4 5.91 -3.03 -7.93
CA THR A 4 4.54 -3.55 -8.10
C THR A 4 4.33 -4.65 -7.08
N VAL A 5 3.29 -4.53 -6.27
CA VAL A 5 2.88 -5.54 -5.29
C VAL A 5 1.46 -6.00 -5.60
N LEU A 6 1.16 -7.24 -5.22
CA LEU A 6 -0.11 -7.90 -5.54
C LEU A 6 -0.82 -8.40 -4.27
N PRO A 7 -1.15 -7.52 -3.31
CA PRO A 7 -1.86 -7.94 -2.10
C PRO A 7 -3.25 -8.48 -2.42
N THR A 8 -3.67 -9.50 -1.68
CA THR A 8 -5.03 -10.04 -1.74
C THR A 8 -5.99 -9.11 -1.02
N GLY A 9 -6.93 -8.52 -1.78
CA GLY A 9 -8.03 -7.70 -1.30
C GLY A 9 -9.19 -8.54 -0.75
N TYR A 10 -10.38 -7.93 -0.66
CA TYR A 10 -11.57 -8.63 -0.20
C TYR A 10 -12.13 -9.57 -1.27
N ALA A 11 -12.24 -9.11 -2.52
CA ALA A 11 -12.83 -9.88 -3.62
C ALA A 11 -11.83 -10.24 -4.71
N SER A 12 -10.67 -9.58 -4.75
CA SER A 12 -9.70 -9.68 -5.83
C SER A 12 -8.27 -9.43 -5.38
N THR A 13 -7.30 -9.82 -6.21
CA THR A 13 -5.93 -9.33 -6.07
C THR A 13 -5.86 -7.89 -6.54
N ILE A 14 -5.25 -7.02 -5.74
CA ILE A 14 -5.07 -5.61 -6.05
C ILE A 14 -3.68 -5.43 -6.65
N MET A 15 -3.58 -4.92 -7.89
CA MET A 15 -2.30 -4.52 -8.46
C MET A 15 -1.98 -3.10 -8.00
N LEU A 16 -1.00 -2.99 -7.10
CA LEU A 16 -0.60 -1.73 -6.47
C LEU A 16 0.82 -1.35 -6.89
N LEU A 17 0.99 -0.12 -7.36
CA LEU A 17 2.30 0.51 -7.50
C LEU A 17 2.63 1.30 -6.24
N VAL A 18 3.87 1.11 -5.77
CA VAL A 18 4.44 1.83 -4.64
C VAL A 18 5.73 2.50 -5.11
N GLY A 19 5.76 3.83 -5.07
CA GLY A 19 6.93 4.63 -5.42
C GLY A 19 7.70 5.05 -4.17
N MET A 20 9.02 4.86 -4.19
CA MET A 20 9.94 5.28 -3.12
C MET A 20 11.13 6.03 -3.70
N ASN A 21 11.64 7.04 -3.00
CA ASN A 21 12.84 7.76 -3.39
C ASN A 21 14.13 7.01 -2.97
N ALA A 22 15.30 7.57 -3.30
CA ALA A 22 16.60 6.97 -2.96
C ALA A 22 16.90 6.96 -1.45
N ASN A 23 16.17 7.74 -0.65
CA ASN A 23 16.30 7.78 0.80
C ASN A 23 15.31 6.83 1.50
N GLY A 24 14.55 6.04 0.72
CA GLY A 24 13.54 5.14 1.26
C GLY A 24 12.27 5.84 1.74
N SER A 25 11.99 7.08 1.31
CA SER A 25 10.68 7.72 1.60
C SER A 25 9.66 7.36 0.53
N LEU A 26 8.42 7.10 0.94
CA LEU A 26 7.27 6.91 0.07
C LEU A 26 6.99 8.19 -0.71
N THR A 27 6.98 8.10 -2.05
CA THR A 27 6.66 9.21 -2.94
C THR A 27 5.22 9.16 -3.46
N GLY A 28 4.56 8.00 -3.33
CA GLY A 28 3.16 7.84 -3.70
C GLY A 28 2.78 6.39 -3.97
N ILE A 29 1.48 6.15 -4.02
CA ILE A 29 0.89 4.85 -4.33
C ILE A 29 -0.16 5.00 -5.43
N ARG A 30 -0.38 3.93 -6.20
CA ARG A 30 -1.46 3.89 -7.20
C ARG A 30 -1.99 2.48 -7.39
N VAL A 31 -3.30 2.30 -7.24
CA VAL A 31 -3.97 1.07 -7.65
C VAL A 31 -4.15 1.07 -9.17
N ILE A 32 -3.60 0.07 -9.84
CA ILE A 32 -3.64 -0.09 -11.30
C ILE A 32 -4.81 -0.96 -11.73
N SER A 33 -5.10 -2.01 -10.96
CA SER A 33 -6.21 -2.92 -11.23
C SER A 33 -6.74 -3.52 -9.92
N GLN A 34 -8.05 -3.71 -9.86
CA GLN A 34 -8.77 -4.36 -8.78
C GLN A 34 -10.16 -4.78 -9.28
N SER A 35 -10.82 -5.71 -8.60
CA SER A 35 -12.22 -6.11 -8.83
C SER A 35 -12.97 -6.26 -7.50
N GLU A 36 -12.75 -5.31 -6.60
CA GLU A 36 -13.42 -5.18 -5.31
C GLU A 36 -14.90 -4.76 -5.47
N THR A 37 -15.65 -4.83 -4.37
CA THR A 37 -17.08 -4.49 -4.35
C THR A 37 -17.31 -3.08 -4.92
N PRO A 38 -18.16 -2.92 -5.96
CA PRO A 38 -18.46 -1.62 -6.55
C PRO A 38 -18.95 -0.62 -5.50
N GLN A 39 -18.57 0.65 -5.66
CA GLN A 39 -18.97 1.81 -4.82
C GLN A 39 -18.44 1.81 -3.37
N VAL A 40 -17.87 0.70 -2.91
CA VAL A 40 -17.34 0.57 -1.54
C VAL A 40 -15.87 0.16 -1.60
N GLY A 41 -15.59 -1.08 -1.98
CA GLY A 41 -14.23 -1.59 -2.09
C GLY A 41 -13.41 -0.92 -3.20
N SER A 42 -14.05 -0.55 -4.30
CA SER A 42 -13.38 0.12 -5.44
C SER A 42 -12.74 1.46 -5.08
N LYS A 43 -13.18 2.10 -3.97
CA LYS A 43 -12.70 3.42 -3.55
C LYS A 43 -11.24 3.43 -3.07
N ILE A 44 -10.64 2.27 -2.85
CA ILE A 44 -9.19 2.19 -2.61
C ILE A 44 -8.35 2.72 -3.79
N ALA A 45 -8.96 2.80 -4.98
CA ALA A 45 -8.34 3.33 -6.19
C ALA A 45 -8.64 4.82 -6.43
N GLU A 46 -9.33 5.49 -5.50
CA GLU A 46 -9.75 6.89 -5.60
C GLU A 46 -8.76 7.83 -4.88
N PRO A 47 -8.61 9.10 -5.36
CA PRO A 47 -7.71 10.09 -4.75
C PRO A 47 -7.93 10.31 -3.25
N GLU A 48 -9.17 10.20 -2.79
CA GLU A 48 -9.56 10.33 -1.41
C GLU A 48 -8.88 9.28 -0.52
N PHE A 49 -8.61 8.09 -1.07
CA PHE A 49 -7.86 7.07 -0.35
C PHE A 49 -6.35 7.28 -0.47
N TYR A 50 -5.78 7.31 -1.68
CA TYR A 50 -4.31 7.36 -1.83
C TYR A 50 -3.68 8.74 -1.58
N GLY A 51 -4.49 9.80 -1.51
CA GLY A 51 -4.06 11.16 -1.20
C GLY A 51 -4.10 11.50 0.29
N GLN A 52 -4.31 10.52 1.17
CA GLN A 52 -4.29 10.73 2.61
C GLN A 52 -2.90 11.19 3.08
N GLU A 53 -2.90 12.17 3.99
CA GLU A 53 -1.70 12.65 4.67
C GLU A 53 -0.98 11.54 5.46
N ALA A 54 -1.70 10.47 5.83
CA ALA A 54 -1.13 9.29 6.46
C ALA A 54 -0.01 8.65 5.63
N PHE A 55 -0.06 8.76 4.29
CA PHE A 55 0.98 8.27 3.39
C PHE A 55 2.11 9.29 3.16
N ALA A 56 1.84 10.58 3.39
CA ALA A 56 2.86 11.60 3.22
C ALA A 56 3.95 11.47 4.29
N GLY A 57 5.22 11.50 3.86
CA GLY A 57 6.36 11.46 4.78
C GLY A 57 6.69 10.08 5.35
N GLN A 58 5.91 9.03 5.01
CA GLN A 58 6.21 7.66 5.41
C GLN A 58 7.51 7.19 4.78
N ALA A 59 8.29 6.42 5.52
CA ALA A 59 9.55 5.85 5.10
C ALA A 59 9.53 4.33 5.23
N VAL A 60 10.49 3.69 4.58
CA VAL A 60 10.70 2.24 4.66
C VAL A 60 11.05 1.74 6.06
N SER A 61 11.28 2.62 7.04
CA SER A 61 11.41 2.22 8.45
C SER A 61 10.08 2.03 9.15
N ASP A 62 9.00 2.56 8.58
CA ASP A 62 7.69 2.62 9.21
C ASP A 62 6.89 1.36 8.91
N ASP A 63 5.95 1.06 9.79
CA ASP A 63 4.95 0.01 9.60
C ASP A 63 3.57 0.66 9.59
N LEU A 64 2.92 0.62 8.43
CA LEU A 64 1.62 1.26 8.26
C LEU A 64 0.52 0.33 8.70
N GLU A 65 -0.45 0.89 9.40
CA GLU A 65 -1.67 0.20 9.77
C GLU A 65 -2.87 1.12 9.56
N VAL A 66 -4.05 0.51 9.38
CA VAL A 66 -5.29 1.29 9.37
C VAL A 66 -5.63 1.77 10.78
N THR A 67 -6.37 2.87 10.89
CA THR A 67 -6.79 3.44 12.19
C THR A 67 -7.54 2.44 13.08
N LYS A 68 -8.26 1.48 12.49
CA LYS A 68 -8.94 0.39 13.22
C LYS A 68 -7.99 -0.63 13.85
N ASP A 69 -6.75 -0.69 13.39
CA ASP A 69 -5.74 -1.64 13.85
C ASP A 69 -4.68 -0.96 14.75
N GLY A 70 -4.72 0.37 14.88
CA GLY A 70 -3.82 1.14 15.75
C GLY A 70 -2.92 2.12 15.00
N GLY A 71 -2.94 2.11 13.66
CA GLY A 71 -2.18 3.03 12.82
C GLY A 71 -2.89 4.34 12.51
N ASN A 72 -2.45 4.97 11.43
CA ASN A 72 -2.86 6.32 11.01
C ASN A 72 -3.57 6.36 9.65
N VAL A 73 -3.68 5.23 8.94
CA VAL A 73 -4.33 5.19 7.62
C VAL A 73 -5.84 5.05 7.79
N ASP A 74 -6.61 6.00 7.28
CA ASP A 74 -8.06 5.91 7.28
C ASP A 74 -8.51 4.84 6.27
N ALA A 75 -9.20 3.83 6.80
CA ALA A 75 -9.82 2.82 5.97
C ALA A 75 -11.04 3.40 5.25
N VAL A 76 -11.27 2.95 4.02
CA VAL A 76 -12.51 3.22 3.31
C VAL A 76 -13.67 2.64 4.12
N ASN A 77 -14.69 3.47 4.38
CA ASN A 77 -15.85 3.03 5.13
C ASN A 77 -16.55 1.85 4.42
N GLY A 78 -16.78 0.76 5.15
CA GLY A 78 -17.34 -0.49 4.60
C GLY A 78 -16.36 -1.36 3.79
N ALA A 79 -15.10 -0.95 3.61
CA ALA A 79 -14.09 -1.69 2.84
C ALA A 79 -12.76 -1.86 3.59
N THR A 80 -12.84 -2.15 4.90
CA THR A 80 -11.64 -2.30 5.75
C THR A 80 -10.70 -3.40 5.28
N VAL A 81 -11.21 -4.50 4.73
CA VAL A 81 -10.36 -5.60 4.20
C VAL A 81 -9.55 -5.12 2.99
N SER A 82 -10.18 -4.42 2.04
CA SER A 82 -9.53 -3.85 0.87
C SER A 82 -8.50 -2.77 1.25
N SER A 83 -8.82 -1.92 2.23
CA SER A 83 -7.87 -0.90 2.73
C SER A 83 -6.65 -1.54 3.40
N ARG A 84 -6.85 -2.57 4.25
CA ARG A 84 -5.74 -3.33 4.85
C ARG A 84 -4.88 -4.00 3.79
N ALA A 85 -5.47 -4.49 2.71
CA ALA A 85 -4.72 -5.09 1.62
C ALA A 85 -3.77 -4.09 0.95
N VAL A 86 -4.22 -2.87 0.68
CA VAL A 86 -3.32 -1.82 0.15
C VAL A 86 -2.20 -1.50 1.13
N VAL A 87 -2.52 -1.30 2.41
CA VAL A 87 -1.54 -1.03 3.47
C VAL A 87 -0.49 -2.14 3.57
N ARG A 88 -0.91 -3.41 3.57
CA ARG A 88 0.00 -4.57 3.53
C ARG A 88 0.89 -4.58 2.29
N GLY A 89 0.34 -4.19 1.14
CA GLY A 89 1.13 -4.04 -0.08
C GLY A 89 2.26 -3.01 0.08
N ILE A 90 1.98 -1.88 0.72
CA ILE A 90 2.99 -0.84 1.00
C ILE A 90 4.07 -1.38 1.93
N ASN A 91 3.70 -2.04 3.03
CA ASN A 91 4.67 -2.60 3.97
C ASN A 91 5.54 -3.69 3.31
N ALA A 92 4.96 -4.53 2.45
CA ALA A 92 5.71 -5.50 1.65
C ALA A 92 6.70 -4.81 0.68
N ALA A 93 6.30 -3.70 0.05
CA ALA A 93 7.22 -2.91 -0.77
C ALA A 93 8.36 -2.29 0.06
N PHE A 94 8.08 -1.86 1.29
CA PHE A 94 9.09 -1.38 2.21
C PHE A 94 10.08 -2.49 2.62
N GLU A 95 9.57 -3.69 2.90
CA GLU A 95 10.40 -4.88 3.17
C GLU A 95 11.34 -5.19 2.00
N LEU A 96 10.81 -5.20 0.76
CA LEU A 96 11.60 -5.43 -0.44
C LEU A 96 12.68 -4.37 -0.65
N TYR A 97 12.38 -3.10 -0.34
CA TYR A 97 13.38 -2.03 -0.38
C TYR A 97 14.51 -2.32 0.61
N ARG A 98 14.17 -2.67 1.86
CA ARG A 98 15.16 -2.98 2.90
C ARG A 98 16.02 -4.19 2.52
N SER A 99 15.43 -5.25 1.96
CA SER A 99 16.17 -6.47 1.56
C SER A 99 17.11 -6.22 0.38
N THR A 100 16.67 -5.43 -0.60
CA THR A 100 17.48 -5.08 -1.77
C THR A 100 18.64 -4.16 -1.38
N ALA A 101 18.38 -3.19 -0.48
CA ALA A 101 19.41 -2.30 0.06
C ALA A 101 20.45 -3.06 0.92
N THR A 102 20.08 -4.20 1.52
CA THR A 102 21.00 -5.07 2.26
C THR A 102 21.68 -6.14 1.39
N GLY A 103 21.46 -6.15 0.08
CA GLY A 103 22.14 -7.04 -0.86
C GLY A 103 21.62 -8.48 -0.90
N LEU A 104 20.43 -8.73 -0.37
CA LEU A 104 19.73 -10.02 -0.51
C LEU A 104 18.75 -9.92 -1.70
N ASP A 105 19.26 -10.30 -2.87
CA ASP A 105 18.46 -10.46 -4.08
C ASP A 105 17.51 -11.67 -3.89
N LEU A 106 16.26 -11.39 -3.52
CA LEU A 106 15.20 -12.40 -3.53
C LEU A 106 14.56 -12.41 -4.91
N THR A 107 15.18 -13.19 -5.80
CA THR A 107 14.59 -13.58 -7.08
C THR A 107 13.32 -14.40 -6.81
N TYR A 108 12.18 -13.94 -7.32
CA TYR A 108 10.92 -14.69 -7.37
C TYR A 108 10.77 -15.41 -8.72
#